data_AF-A0A8J2JN83-F1
#
_entry.id   AF-A0A8J2JN83-F1
#
_cell.length_a   1.000
_cell.length_b   1.000
_cell.length_c   1.000
_cell.angle_alpha   90.00
_cell.angle_beta   90.00
_cell.angle_gamma   90.00
#
_symmetry.space_group_name_H-M   'P 1'
#
loop_
_entity.id
_entity.type
_entity.pdbx_description
1 polymer ?
#
loop_
_entity_poly.entity_id
_entity_poly.type
_entity_poly.pdbx_seq_one_letter_code
_entity_poly.pdbx_strand_id
1 'polypeptide(L)'
;MLRPWKLFVILLSASVVLLICYFVFLTSQDSLIYTLAESSQLSNEIISLGKLNIIEDQITLSGFSAGASMATQFHIAYSSLFSGVAIFSQVFYRCGPGSVIEFGIRCSKYVPLWFPYKVESSVADARSYEENQLIDPLENLKRQRVFIWTGALDEYIPLELAKQNKDFYDNFIPNHHEQISLNVESEAKHLFVSEILLRFFNFLYINFIQNSSVIKVHL
;
A
#
# COMPACT_ATOMS: atom_id res chain seq x y z
N MET A 1 -36.18 -18.16 -49.37
CA MET A 1 -37.47 -18.22 -48.64
C MET A 1 -37.27 -19.01 -47.34
N LEU A 2 -37.23 -18.33 -46.19
CA LEU A 2 -37.19 -18.99 -44.88
C LEU A 2 -38.57 -19.58 -44.56
N ARG A 3 -38.62 -20.83 -44.08
CA ARG A 3 -39.88 -21.51 -43.74
C ARG A 3 -40.58 -20.78 -42.58
N PRO A 4 -41.91 -20.55 -42.62
CA PRO A 4 -42.64 -19.68 -41.70
C PRO A 4 -42.47 -20.04 -40.21
N TRP A 5 -42.24 -21.31 -39.87
CA TRP A 5 -42.00 -21.75 -38.49
C TRP A 5 -40.67 -21.27 -37.90
N LYS A 6 -39.64 -21.00 -38.72
CA LYS A 6 -38.36 -20.45 -38.25
C LYS A 6 -38.46 -18.97 -37.85
N LEU A 7 -39.29 -18.19 -38.56
CA LEU A 7 -39.60 -16.81 -38.16
C LEU A 7 -40.34 -16.76 -36.83
N PHE A 8 -41.28 -17.70 -36.63
CA PHE A 8 -42.05 -17.80 -35.39
C PHE A 8 -41.16 -18.10 -34.17
N VAL A 9 -40.22 -19.05 -34.29
CA VAL A 9 -39.26 -19.37 -33.20
C VAL A 9 -38.33 -18.19 -32.90
N ILE A 10 -37.86 -17.47 -33.92
CA ILE A 10 -36.99 -16.29 -33.72
C ILE A 10 -37.76 -15.16 -33.02
N LEU A 11 -39.00 -14.88 -33.45
CA LEU A 11 -39.84 -13.85 -32.83
C LEU A 11 -40.23 -14.21 -31.38
N LEU A 12 -40.51 -15.49 -31.10
CA LEU A 12 -40.79 -15.97 -29.75
C LEU A 12 -39.54 -15.83 -28.85
N SER A 13 -38.35 -16.17 -29.37
CA SER A 13 -37.08 -16.05 -28.64
C SER A 13 -36.69 -14.58 -28.35
N ALA A 14 -36.92 -13.68 -29.30
CA ALA A 14 -36.66 -12.25 -29.12
C ALA A 14 -37.62 -11.62 -28.08
N SER A 15 -38.87 -12.08 -28.05
CA SER A 15 -39.88 -11.62 -27.08
C SER A 15 -39.55 -12.07 -25.65
N VAL A 16 -39.05 -13.30 -25.48
CA VAL A 16 -38.60 -13.83 -24.18
C VAL A 16 -37.35 -13.10 -23.69
N VAL A 17 -36.39 -12.78 -24.56
CA VAL A 17 -35.20 -11.99 -24.20
C VAL A 17 -35.57 -10.57 -23.78
N LEU A 18 -36.50 -9.92 -24.48
CA LEU A 18 -36.98 -8.58 -24.09
C LEU A 18 -37.73 -8.59 -22.75
N LEU A 19 -38.52 -9.63 -22.47
CA LEU A 19 -39.17 -9.82 -21.18
C LEU A 19 -38.17 -10.04 -20.04
N ILE A 20 -37.12 -10.84 -20.27
CA ILE A 20 -36.04 -11.05 -19.30
C ILE A 20 -35.26 -9.75 -19.07
N CYS A 21 -34.92 -9.01 -20.12
CA CYS A 21 -34.26 -7.71 -19.99
C CYS A 21 -35.13 -6.69 -19.24
N TYR A 22 -36.44 -6.68 -19.47
CA TYR A 22 -37.37 -5.82 -18.74
C TYR A 22 -37.49 -6.22 -17.26
N PHE A 23 -37.51 -7.53 -16.96
CA PHE A 23 -37.52 -8.02 -15.57
C PHE A 23 -36.21 -7.72 -14.82
N VAL A 24 -35.07 -7.85 -15.50
CA VAL A 24 -33.76 -7.44 -14.97
C VAL A 24 -33.70 -5.92 -14.75
N PHE A 25 -34.29 -5.13 -15.65
CA PHE A 25 -34.36 -3.67 -15.49
C PHE A 25 -35.26 -3.28 -14.31
N LEU A 26 -36.43 -3.92 -14.15
CA LEU A 26 -37.33 -3.67 -13.02
C LEU A 26 -36.70 -4.06 -11.67
N THR A 27 -36.05 -5.22 -11.59
CA THR A 27 -35.36 -5.66 -10.36
C THR A 27 -34.11 -4.83 -10.04
N SER A 28 -33.50 -4.17 -11.03
CA SER A 28 -32.38 -3.24 -10.80
C SER A 28 -32.82 -1.89 -10.21
N GLN A 29 -34.06 -1.46 -10.43
CA GLN A 29 -34.54 -0.18 -9.89
C GLN A 29 -34.90 -0.25 -8.40
N ASP A 30 -35.34 -1.40 -7.90
CA ASP A 30 -35.65 -1.56 -6.47
C ASP A 30 -34.39 -1.38 -5.61
N SER A 31 -33.23 -1.87 -6.06
CA SER A 31 -31.95 -1.70 -5.34
C SER A 31 -31.45 -0.25 -5.24
N LEU A 32 -31.84 0.61 -6.18
CA LEU A 32 -31.49 2.03 -6.19
C LEU A 32 -32.36 2.85 -5.23
N ILE A 33 -33.63 2.48 -5.04
CA ILE A 33 -34.54 3.24 -4.16
C ILE A 33 -34.27 2.94 -2.68
N TYR A 34 -33.94 1.70 -2.30
CA TYR A 34 -33.58 1.38 -0.92
C TYR A 34 -32.26 2.02 -0.47
N THR A 35 -31.33 2.28 -1.40
CA THR A 35 -30.03 2.91 -1.07
C THR A 35 -30.14 4.44 -0.88
N LEU A 36 -31.14 5.09 -1.50
CA LEU A 36 -31.29 6.55 -1.43
C LEU A 36 -32.01 7.03 -0.15
N ALA A 37 -32.83 6.18 0.48
CA ALA A 37 -33.56 6.54 1.70
C ALA A 37 -32.65 6.60 2.96
N GLU A 38 -31.57 5.82 3.00
CA GLU A 38 -30.68 5.70 4.16
C GLU A 38 -29.56 6.76 4.18
N SER A 39 -29.35 7.47 3.07
CA SER A 39 -28.31 8.52 2.93
C SER A 39 -28.68 9.89 3.52
N SER A 40 -29.92 10.08 3.98
CA SER A 40 -30.44 11.39 4.39
C SER A 40 -30.15 11.79 5.85
N GLN A 41 -29.39 10.99 6.61
CA GLN A 41 -29.12 11.23 8.03
C GLN A 41 -27.68 10.94 8.50
N LEU A 42 -26.67 11.10 7.63
CA LEU A 42 -25.31 11.30 8.14
C LEU A 42 -25.15 12.79 8.48
N SER A 43 -25.28 13.13 9.75
CA SER A 43 -24.88 14.45 10.26
C SER A 43 -23.41 14.68 9.90
N ASN A 44 -23.14 15.63 9.01
CA ASN A 44 -21.80 16.18 8.78
C ASN A 44 -21.40 17.03 9.99
N GLU A 45 -21.26 16.40 11.16
CA GLU A 45 -20.61 17.06 12.29
C GLU A 45 -19.12 17.11 11.96
N ILE A 46 -18.61 18.32 11.71
CA ILE A 46 -17.18 18.53 11.50
C ILE A 46 -16.50 18.25 12.83
N ILE A 47 -16.00 17.03 12.99
CA ILE A 47 -15.16 16.66 14.14
C ILE A 47 -13.83 17.40 13.96
N SER A 48 -13.67 18.49 14.70
CA SER A 48 -12.38 19.18 14.79
C SER A 48 -11.45 18.36 15.67
N LEU A 49 -10.33 17.88 15.11
CA LEU A 49 -9.30 17.21 15.88
C LEU A 49 -8.61 18.21 16.81
N GLY A 50 -8.38 17.81 18.06
CA GLY A 50 -7.65 18.62 19.03
C GLY A 50 -6.19 18.84 18.62
N LYS A 51 -5.62 20.00 18.99
CA LYS A 51 -4.19 20.29 18.80
C LYS A 51 -3.41 19.79 20.02
N LEU A 52 -2.29 19.12 19.77
CA LEU A 52 -1.34 18.71 20.80
C LEU A 52 -0.09 19.59 20.74
N ASN A 53 0.62 19.72 21.87
CA ASN A 53 1.91 20.39 21.93
C ASN A 53 3.00 19.43 21.45
N ILE A 54 3.21 19.36 20.14
CA ILE A 54 4.16 18.46 19.48
C ILE A 54 5.44 19.22 19.18
N ILE A 55 6.59 18.57 19.35
CA ILE A 55 7.88 19.08 18.90
C ILE A 55 8.04 18.67 17.42
N GLU A 56 7.90 19.63 16.51
CA GLU A 56 7.76 19.37 15.06
C GLU A 56 9.00 18.70 14.44
N ASP A 57 10.20 18.99 14.95
CA ASP A 57 11.46 18.38 14.49
C ASP A 57 11.72 16.97 15.05
N GLN A 58 10.72 16.36 15.70
CA GLN A 58 10.78 14.98 16.21
C GLN A 58 9.68 14.09 15.63
N ILE A 59 8.98 14.55 14.58
CA ILE A 59 7.93 13.76 13.94
C ILE A 59 8.60 12.70 13.05
N THR A 60 8.29 11.43 13.28
CA THR A 60 8.75 10.31 12.46
C THR A 60 7.55 9.54 11.93
N LEU A 61 7.71 8.92 10.77
CA LEU A 61 6.66 8.10 10.17
C LEU A 61 7.06 6.62 10.18
N SER A 62 6.09 5.72 10.30
CA SER A 62 6.37 4.29 10.18
C SER A 62 5.19 3.57 9.56
N GLY A 63 5.46 2.40 8.99
CA GLY A 63 4.39 1.55 8.51
C GLY A 63 4.86 0.15 8.18
N PHE A 64 3.89 -0.76 8.09
CA PHE A 64 4.09 -2.16 7.73
C PHE A 64 3.36 -2.47 6.42
N SER A 65 3.99 -3.22 5.52
CA SER A 65 3.38 -3.67 4.26
C SER A 65 2.83 -2.48 3.45
N ALA A 66 1.54 -2.47 3.09
CA ALA A 66 0.91 -1.33 2.43
C ALA A 66 1.03 -0.01 3.24
N GLY A 67 1.01 -0.09 4.57
CA GLY A 67 1.27 1.05 5.44
C GLY A 67 2.71 1.56 5.34
N ALA A 68 3.68 0.69 5.07
CA ALA A 68 5.06 1.09 4.82
C ALA A 68 5.20 1.80 3.47
N SER A 69 4.42 1.40 2.46
CA SER A 69 4.33 2.13 1.18
C SER A 69 3.74 3.51 1.39
N MET A 70 2.69 3.63 2.21
CA MET A 70 2.13 4.93 2.57
C MET A 70 3.14 5.80 3.33
N ALA A 71 3.80 5.22 4.33
CA ALA A 71 4.83 5.89 5.11
C ALA A 71 5.95 6.43 4.22
N THR A 72 6.50 5.59 3.35
CA THR A 72 7.58 5.97 2.43
C THR A 72 7.15 7.04 1.43
N GLN A 73 5.93 6.92 0.88
CA GLN A 73 5.40 7.92 -0.06
C GLN A 73 5.22 9.29 0.61
N PHE A 74 4.64 9.31 1.81
CA PHE A 74 4.38 10.55 2.55
C PHE A 74 5.69 11.17 3.07
N HIS A 75 6.63 10.33 3.51
CA HIS A 75 7.96 10.74 3.93
C HIS A 75 8.74 11.44 2.82
N ILE A 76 8.66 10.94 1.57
CA ILE A 76 9.33 11.56 0.43
C ILE A 76 8.57 12.80 -0.05
N ALA A 77 7.24 12.71 -0.16
CA ALA A 77 6.42 13.81 -0.65
C ALA A 77 6.45 15.05 0.26
N TYR A 78 6.47 14.84 1.58
CA TYR A 78 6.44 15.90 2.60
C TYR A 78 7.64 15.81 3.54
N SER A 79 8.83 15.59 2.98
CA SER A 79 10.06 15.37 3.72
C SER A 79 10.44 16.53 4.66
N SER A 80 9.90 17.74 4.47
CA SER A 80 10.07 18.85 5.41
C SER A 80 9.45 18.57 6.79
N LEU A 81 8.40 17.75 6.87
CA LEU A 81 7.64 17.47 8.09
C LEU A 81 8.24 16.38 8.98
N PHE A 82 9.20 15.61 8.47
CA PHE A 82 9.67 14.39 9.13
C PHE A 82 11.17 14.42 9.40
N SER A 83 11.53 13.81 10.53
CA SER A 83 12.92 13.56 10.94
C SER A 83 13.38 12.15 10.60
N GLY A 84 12.47 11.28 10.16
CA GLY A 84 12.81 9.95 9.68
C GLY A 84 11.62 9.06 9.36
N VAL A 85 11.92 7.87 8.83
CA VAL A 85 10.93 6.85 8.48
C VAL A 85 11.37 5.45 8.90
N ALA A 86 10.41 4.62 9.35
CA ALA A 86 10.60 3.18 9.54
C ALA A 86 9.73 2.37 8.56
N ILE A 87 10.38 1.47 7.83
CA ILE A 87 9.81 0.68 6.73
C ILE A 87 9.86 -0.79 7.14
N PHE A 88 8.69 -1.40 7.38
CA PHE A 88 8.59 -2.80 7.79
C PHE A 88 7.97 -3.65 6.67
N SER A 89 8.67 -4.70 6.24
CA SER A 89 8.20 -5.68 5.24
C SER A 89 7.60 -5.02 4.00
N GLN A 90 8.41 -4.19 3.34
CA GLN A 90 8.03 -3.54 2.10
C GLN A 90 9.27 -3.21 1.27
N VAL A 91 9.07 -2.94 -0.03
CA VAL A 91 10.10 -2.55 -0.99
C VAL A 91 10.23 -1.02 -1.10
N PHE A 92 11.24 -0.58 -1.86
CA PHE A 92 11.56 0.82 -2.10
C PHE A 92 10.41 1.64 -2.71
N TYR A 93 10.51 2.96 -2.53
CA TYR A 93 9.55 3.95 -3.02
C TYR A 93 9.11 3.67 -4.46
N ARG A 94 7.79 3.77 -4.73
CA ARG A 94 7.24 3.64 -6.09
C ARG A 94 7.67 2.39 -6.88
N CYS A 95 7.99 1.27 -6.21
CA CYS A 95 8.14 0.01 -6.92
C CYS A 95 6.80 -0.36 -7.61
N GLY A 96 6.80 -0.54 -8.93
CA GLY A 96 5.60 -0.87 -9.72
C GLY A 96 4.61 0.31 -9.86
N PRO A 97 5.04 1.46 -10.40
CA PRO A 97 4.20 2.64 -10.50
C PRO A 97 3.13 2.49 -11.57
N GLY A 98 1.87 2.65 -11.19
CA GLY A 98 0.74 2.70 -12.13
C GLY A 98 -0.45 1.85 -11.73
N SER A 99 -0.24 0.78 -10.96
CA SER A 99 -1.32 -0.01 -10.36
C SER A 99 -0.83 -1.00 -9.31
N VAL A 100 -1.74 -1.47 -8.46
CA VAL A 100 -1.51 -2.61 -7.56
C VAL A 100 -1.16 -3.88 -8.33
N ILE A 101 -1.65 -4.01 -9.57
CA ILE A 101 -1.34 -5.14 -10.45
C ILE A 101 0.14 -5.12 -10.84
N GLU A 102 0.68 -3.97 -11.23
CA GLU A 102 2.10 -3.87 -11.59
C GLU A 102 3.00 -4.12 -10.38
N PHE A 103 2.64 -3.59 -9.20
CA PHE A 103 3.31 -3.93 -7.95
C PHE A 103 3.31 -5.45 -7.72
N GLY A 104 2.15 -6.09 -7.86
CA GLY A 104 2.01 -7.54 -7.73
C GLY A 104 2.94 -8.30 -8.68
N ILE A 105 3.09 -7.83 -9.91
CA ILE A 105 3.90 -8.49 -10.94
C ILE A 105 5.40 -8.29 -10.75
N ARG A 106 5.83 -7.09 -10.35
CA ARG A 106 7.24 -6.67 -10.44
C ARG A 106 7.93 -6.45 -9.10
N CYS A 107 7.16 -6.39 -8.02
CA CYS A 107 7.63 -5.96 -6.69
C CYS A 107 7.25 -6.94 -5.58
N SER A 108 6.57 -8.03 -5.91
CA SER A 108 6.06 -9.00 -4.95
C SER A 108 6.37 -10.44 -5.38
N LYS A 109 6.14 -11.40 -4.49
CA LYS A 109 6.22 -12.84 -4.77
C LYS A 109 4.94 -13.42 -5.39
N TYR A 110 3.92 -12.61 -5.70
CA TYR A 110 2.66 -13.09 -6.30
C TYR A 110 2.87 -13.77 -7.65
N VAL A 111 3.88 -13.33 -8.41
CA VAL A 111 4.32 -13.99 -9.64
C VAL A 111 5.83 -14.20 -9.61
N PRO A 112 6.37 -15.17 -10.38
CA PRO A 112 7.81 -15.28 -10.58
C PRO A 112 8.41 -13.95 -11.06
N LEU A 113 9.39 -13.41 -10.33
CA LEU A 113 10.06 -12.15 -10.62
C LEU A 113 11.05 -12.27 -11.79
N TRP A 114 10.55 -12.55 -12.99
CA TRP A 114 11.38 -12.58 -14.20
C TRP A 114 11.85 -11.17 -14.62
N PHE A 115 11.07 -10.15 -14.27
CA PHE A 115 11.33 -8.75 -14.62
C PHE A 115 11.11 -7.83 -13.41
N PRO A 116 11.95 -7.93 -12.37
CA PRO A 116 11.79 -7.12 -11.17
C PRO A 116 11.83 -5.62 -11.54
N TYR A 117 11.08 -4.82 -10.80
CA TYR A 117 11.17 -3.37 -10.93
C TYR A 117 12.55 -2.91 -10.46
N LYS A 118 13.10 -1.88 -11.13
CA LYS A 118 14.45 -1.40 -10.88
C LYS A 118 14.45 -0.22 -9.92
N VAL A 119 15.30 -0.26 -8.90
CA VAL A 119 15.44 0.84 -7.93
C VAL A 119 15.88 2.14 -8.61
N GLU A 120 16.66 2.06 -9.69
CA GLU A 120 17.10 3.22 -10.47
C GLU A 120 15.90 3.94 -11.12
N SER A 121 14.87 3.21 -11.54
CA SER A 121 13.63 3.81 -12.05
C SER A 121 12.88 4.56 -10.96
N SER A 122 12.91 4.05 -9.72
CA SER A 122 12.34 4.76 -8.56
C SER A 122 13.11 6.03 -8.20
N VAL A 123 14.44 5.97 -8.23
CA VAL A 123 15.31 7.15 -8.04
C VAL A 123 15.05 8.20 -9.11
N ALA A 124 14.91 7.79 -10.38
CA ALA A 124 14.58 8.67 -11.48
C ALA A 124 13.20 9.32 -11.31
N ASP A 125 12.19 8.55 -10.88
CA ASP A 125 10.86 9.07 -10.55
C ASP A 125 10.93 10.15 -9.46
N ALA A 126 11.69 9.90 -8.38
CA ALA A 126 11.83 10.87 -7.29
C ALA A 126 12.47 12.18 -7.76
N ARG A 127 13.57 12.11 -8.54
CA ARG A 127 14.23 13.30 -9.11
C ARG A 127 13.29 14.07 -10.04
N SER A 128 12.58 13.36 -10.92
CA SER A 128 11.58 13.96 -11.80
C SER A 128 10.48 14.66 -11.01
N TYR A 129 10.00 14.06 -9.92
CA TYR A 129 8.97 14.67 -9.09
C TYR A 129 9.46 15.90 -8.33
N GLU A 130 10.71 15.92 -7.87
CA GLU A 130 11.33 17.12 -7.29
C GLU A 130 11.45 18.23 -8.35
N GLU A 131 11.95 17.92 -9.55
CA GLU A 131 12.07 18.88 -10.66
C GLU A 131 10.71 19.50 -11.04
N ASN A 132 9.64 18.71 -10.95
CA ASN A 132 8.27 19.15 -11.21
C ASN A 132 7.56 19.72 -9.96
N GLN A 133 8.25 19.86 -8.83
CA GLN A 133 7.69 20.38 -7.57
C GLN A 133 6.46 19.60 -7.05
N LEU A 134 6.43 18.29 -7.33
CA LEU A 134 5.36 17.37 -6.88
C LEU A 134 5.67 16.76 -5.51
N ILE A 135 6.92 16.85 -5.06
CA ILE A 135 7.40 16.43 -3.75
C ILE A 135 8.32 17.51 -3.18
N ASP A 136 8.52 17.50 -1.87
CA ASP A 136 9.52 18.31 -1.21
C ASP A 136 10.94 18.03 -1.73
N PRO A 137 11.89 18.99 -1.62
CA PRO A 137 13.27 18.80 -2.05
C PRO A 137 13.91 17.54 -1.45
N LEU A 138 14.53 16.71 -2.29
CA LEU A 138 15.24 15.48 -1.90
C LEU A 138 16.45 15.77 -1.01
N GLU A 139 16.97 17.00 -1.06
CA GLU A 139 17.96 17.52 -0.12
C GLU A 139 17.52 17.35 1.35
N ASN A 140 16.20 17.38 1.61
CA ASN A 140 15.67 17.18 2.94
C ASN A 140 15.99 15.81 3.53
N LEU A 141 16.19 14.79 2.70
CA LEU A 141 16.47 13.44 3.15
C LEU A 141 17.83 13.34 3.86
N LYS A 142 18.77 14.24 3.55
CA LYS A 142 20.14 14.20 4.11
C LYS A 142 20.21 14.29 5.62
N ARG A 143 19.22 14.91 6.28
CA ARG A 143 19.18 15.06 7.75
C ARG A 143 18.36 13.96 8.44
N GLN A 144 17.71 13.08 7.68
CA GLN A 144 16.73 12.16 8.21
C GLN A 144 17.35 10.80 8.56
N ARG A 145 16.68 10.06 9.44
CA ARG A 145 17.02 8.66 9.75
C ARG A 145 16.04 7.71 9.07
N VAL A 146 16.57 6.59 8.58
CA VAL A 146 15.81 5.56 7.87
C VAL A 146 16.05 4.23 8.56
N PHE A 147 14.97 3.63 9.03
CA PHE A 147 14.99 2.29 9.60
C PHE A 147 14.27 1.34 8.64
N ILE A 148 14.93 0.26 8.25
CA ILE A 148 14.38 -0.76 7.36
C ILE A 148 14.41 -2.08 8.11
N TRP A 149 13.27 -2.77 8.12
CA TRP A 149 13.16 -4.11 8.62
C TRP A 149 12.41 -5.00 7.64
N THR A 150 12.91 -6.23 7.46
CA THR A 150 12.26 -7.24 6.62
C THR A 150 12.54 -8.63 7.14
N GLY A 151 11.55 -9.53 7.03
CA GLY A 151 11.73 -10.95 7.31
C GLY A 151 12.33 -11.69 6.12
N ALA A 152 13.32 -12.55 6.36
CA ALA A 152 13.91 -13.37 5.30
C ALA A 152 12.93 -14.42 4.74
N LEU A 153 11.91 -14.81 5.53
CA LEU A 153 10.86 -15.75 5.16
C LEU A 153 9.56 -15.07 4.70
N ASP A 154 9.59 -13.76 4.47
CA ASP A 154 8.42 -13.00 4.01
C ASP A 154 7.86 -13.58 2.70
N GLU A 155 6.62 -14.07 2.74
CA GLU A 155 5.98 -14.79 1.63
C GLU A 155 5.43 -13.85 0.55
N TYR A 156 5.33 -12.53 0.80
CA TYR A 156 4.79 -11.56 -0.17
C TYR A 156 5.86 -10.64 -0.73
N ILE A 157 6.83 -10.24 0.10
CA ILE A 157 7.86 -9.28 -0.25
C ILE A 157 9.18 -10.01 -0.52
N PRO A 158 9.75 -9.87 -1.72
CA PRO A 158 11.06 -10.43 -2.05
C PRO A 158 12.15 -9.77 -1.21
N LEU A 159 12.92 -10.57 -0.48
CA LEU A 159 14.01 -10.08 0.38
C LEU A 159 14.98 -9.15 -0.38
N GLU A 160 15.35 -9.53 -1.61
CA GLU A 160 16.27 -8.74 -2.44
C GLU A 160 15.69 -7.37 -2.82
N LEU A 161 14.38 -7.26 -3.04
CA LEU A 161 13.73 -5.97 -3.29
C LEU A 161 13.51 -5.16 -2.01
N ALA A 162 13.29 -5.82 -0.87
CA ALA A 162 13.21 -5.14 0.42
C ALA A 162 14.55 -4.49 0.81
N LYS A 163 15.68 -5.18 0.56
CA LYS A 163 17.02 -4.63 0.79
C LYS A 163 17.29 -3.37 -0.04
N GLN A 164 16.73 -3.28 -1.25
CA GLN A 164 16.86 -2.13 -2.15
C GLN A 164 16.20 -0.84 -1.63
N ASN A 165 15.45 -0.87 -0.52
CA ASN A 165 15.13 0.37 0.22
C ASN A 165 16.40 1.13 0.59
N LYS A 166 17.45 0.42 1.04
CA LYS A 166 18.73 1.04 1.37
C LYS A 166 19.33 1.70 0.13
N ASP A 167 19.36 0.98 -0.98
CA ASP A 167 19.92 1.47 -2.25
C ASP A 167 19.19 2.74 -2.75
N PHE A 168 17.86 2.81 -2.57
CA PHE A 168 17.09 4.02 -2.87
C PHE A 168 17.56 5.20 -2.01
N TYR A 169 17.66 5.04 -0.69
CA TYR A 169 18.04 6.13 0.22
C TYR A 169 19.52 6.52 0.13
N ASP A 170 20.42 5.59 -0.21
CA ASP A 170 21.84 5.85 -0.44
C ASP A 170 22.07 6.90 -1.56
N ASN A 171 21.12 7.04 -2.50
CA ASN A 171 21.18 8.06 -3.55
C ASN A 171 20.97 9.50 -3.04
N PHE A 172 20.44 9.65 -1.82
CA PHE A 172 20.02 10.95 -1.27
C PHE A 172 20.62 11.25 0.11
N ILE A 173 21.18 10.25 0.80
CA ILE A 173 21.77 10.38 2.14
C ILE A 173 23.28 10.10 2.06
N PRO A 174 24.14 11.13 1.93
CA PRO A 174 25.56 10.95 1.66
C PRO A 174 26.37 10.36 2.84
N ASN A 175 25.89 10.49 4.09
CA ASN A 175 26.53 9.93 5.30
C ASN A 175 25.75 8.70 5.85
N HIS A 176 25.41 7.78 4.96
CA HIS A 176 24.45 6.69 5.18
C HIS A 176 24.74 5.73 6.34
N HIS A 177 26.00 5.57 6.79
CA HIS A 177 26.39 4.54 7.76
C HIS A 177 25.72 4.68 9.14
N GLU A 178 25.39 5.90 9.56
CA GLU A 178 24.73 6.15 10.85
C GLU A 178 23.23 6.42 10.71
N GLN A 179 22.79 6.85 9.52
CA GLN A 179 21.42 7.30 9.28
C GLN A 179 20.51 6.21 8.72
N ILE A 180 21.05 5.19 8.04
CA ILE A 180 20.26 4.11 7.44
C ILE A 180 20.58 2.78 8.12
N SER A 181 19.58 2.20 8.78
CA SER A 181 19.66 0.88 9.39
C SER A 181 18.85 -0.13 8.58
N LEU A 182 19.49 -1.22 8.14
CA LEU A 182 18.82 -2.34 7.48
C LEU A 182 18.91 -3.58 8.38
N ASN A 183 17.75 -4.08 8.80
CA ASN A 183 17.62 -5.22 9.69
C ASN A 183 16.87 -6.34 8.96
N VAL A 184 17.54 -7.48 8.81
CA VAL A 184 16.93 -8.67 8.22
C VAL A 184 16.77 -9.71 9.33
N GLU A 185 15.54 -10.10 9.61
CA GLU A 185 15.24 -11.14 10.60
C GLU A 185 15.11 -12.50 9.90
N SER A 186 15.99 -13.46 10.24
CA SER A 186 16.14 -14.70 9.47
C SER A 186 14.92 -15.60 9.53
N GLU A 187 14.17 -15.57 10.64
CA GLU A 187 13.04 -16.47 10.90
C GLU A 187 11.67 -15.78 10.78
N ALA A 188 11.64 -14.50 10.37
CA ALA A 188 10.41 -13.74 10.26
C ALA A 188 9.77 -13.87 8.88
N LYS A 189 8.44 -14.05 8.90
CA LYS A 189 7.53 -14.00 7.75
C LYS A 189 7.03 -12.58 7.51
N HIS A 190 6.00 -12.40 6.67
CA HIS A 190 5.33 -11.11 6.46
C HIS A 190 4.46 -10.71 7.67
N LEU A 191 5.09 -10.47 8.81
CA LEU A 191 4.43 -10.25 10.11
C LEU A 191 5.10 -9.08 10.83
N PHE A 192 4.30 -8.30 11.55
CA PHE A 192 4.77 -7.27 12.46
C PHE A 192 5.29 -7.91 13.75
N VAL A 193 6.45 -7.49 14.22
CA VAL A 193 7.04 -8.04 15.44
C VAL A 193 6.58 -7.22 16.65
N SER A 194 6.02 -7.88 17.68
CA SER A 194 5.72 -7.22 18.95
C SER A 194 5.89 -8.17 20.14
N GLU A 195 6.28 -7.62 21.30
CA GLU A 195 6.55 -8.36 22.54
C GLU A 195 5.26 -8.79 23.28
N ILE A 196 4.11 -8.18 23.00
CA ILE A 196 2.88 -8.27 23.84
C ILE A 196 1.99 -9.50 23.53
N LEU A 197 2.50 -10.52 22.85
CA LEU A 197 1.72 -11.72 22.49
C LEU A 197 1.95 -12.95 23.36
N LEU A 198 2.14 -12.77 24.67
CA LEU A 198 2.10 -13.90 25.62
C LEU A 198 0.79 -14.04 26.42
N ARG A 199 -0.23 -13.17 26.23
CA ARG A 199 -1.45 -13.28 27.06
C ARG A 199 -2.83 -13.15 26.41
N PHE A 200 -2.98 -12.73 25.15
CA PHE A 200 -4.32 -12.33 24.66
C PHE A 200 -4.87 -13.00 23.40
N PHE A 201 -4.08 -13.68 22.57
CA PHE A 201 -4.59 -14.17 21.29
C PHE A 201 -4.71 -15.70 21.25
N ASN A 202 -5.74 -16.19 21.94
CA ASN A 202 -6.42 -17.44 21.58
C ASN A 202 -7.79 -17.18 20.93
N PHE A 203 -8.11 -15.93 20.55
CA PHE A 203 -9.47 -15.55 20.16
C PHE A 203 -9.64 -14.72 18.88
N LEU A 204 -8.58 -14.34 18.17
CA LEU A 204 -8.73 -13.64 16.88
C LEU A 204 -7.68 -14.14 15.88
N TYR A 205 -8.18 -14.63 14.74
CA TYR A 205 -7.43 -14.98 13.53
C TYR A 205 -6.75 -13.73 12.94
N ILE A 206 -5.68 -13.24 13.55
CA ILE A 206 -4.82 -12.18 13.00
C ILE A 206 -3.43 -12.79 12.76
N ASN A 207 -3.24 -13.31 11.54
CA ASN A 207 -1.98 -13.89 11.08
C ASN A 207 -0.95 -12.81 10.70
N PHE A 208 -0.86 -11.68 11.42
CA PHE A 208 0.09 -10.60 11.09
C PHE A 208 1.10 -10.29 12.19
N ILE A 209 1.17 -11.07 13.26
CA ILE A 209 2.11 -10.78 14.37
C ILE A 209 2.79 -12.06 14.85
N GLN A 210 4.12 -12.07 14.94
CA GLN A 210 4.94 -13.20 15.40
C GLN A 210 5.74 -12.85 16.65
N ASN A 211 5.92 -13.84 17.52
CA ASN A 211 6.76 -13.74 18.71
C ASN A 211 8.25 -13.82 18.28
N SER A 212 8.98 -12.71 18.33
CA SER A 212 10.41 -12.62 18.05
C SER A 212 11.04 -11.49 18.87
N SER A 213 12.38 -11.43 18.92
CA SER A 213 13.15 -10.43 19.66
C SER A 213 12.71 -9.00 19.33
N VAL A 214 12.58 -8.15 20.37
CA VAL A 214 12.08 -6.77 20.26
C VAL A 214 12.90 -5.97 19.24
N ILE A 215 12.22 -5.40 18.26
CA ILE A 215 12.81 -4.40 17.37
C ILE A 215 12.72 -3.04 18.06
N LYS A 216 13.83 -2.57 18.66
CA LYS A 216 13.94 -1.19 19.12
C LYS A 216 14.36 -0.30 17.96
N VAL A 217 13.44 0.55 17.54
CA VAL A 217 13.68 1.55 16.50
C VAL A 217 14.10 2.85 17.19
N HIS A 218 15.33 3.29 16.94
CA HIS A 218 15.79 4.62 17.35
C HIS A 218 15.87 5.50 16.11
N LEU A 219 14.76 6.18 15.80
CA LEU A 219 14.65 7.19 14.74
C LEU A 219 14.76 8.59 15.27
#